data_AF-A0A6J7IU69-F1
#
_entry.id   AF-A0A6J7IU69-F1
#
_cell.length_a   1.000
_cell.length_b   1.000
_cell.length_c   1.000
_cell.angle_alpha   90.00
_cell.angle_beta   90.00
_cell.angle_gamma   90.00
#
_symmetry.space_group_name_H-M   'P 1'
#
loop_
_entity.id
_entity.type
_entity.pdbx_description
1 polymer ?
#
loop_
_entity_poly.entity_id
_entity_poly.type
_entity_poly.pdbx_seq_one_letter_code
_entity_poly.pdbx_strand_id
1 'polypeptide(L)'
;MFAAVGRGELTEAAAREQHEAMTRLKVRSLGDRVSRWTAWGLARDHGLDLAVAEYLAVTRLQADVFVSVDEAARARAEGIVPVGGPELLR
;
A
#
# COMPACT_ATOMS: atom_id res chain seq x y z
N MET A 1 11.88 5.08 -8.72
CA MET A 1 13.34 5.33 -8.67
C MET A 1 13.98 5.21 -10.05
N PHE A 2 13.88 4.07 -10.75
CA PHE A 2 14.45 3.92 -12.09
C PHE A 2 14.01 5.00 -13.10
N ALA A 3 12.71 5.28 -13.17
CA ALA A 3 12.20 6.36 -14.03
C ALA A 3 12.77 7.75 -13.67
N ALA A 4 13.07 8.02 -12.40
CA ALA A 4 13.68 9.27 -11.97
C ALA A 4 15.16 9.36 -12.38
N VAL A 5 15.88 8.24 -12.37
CA VAL A 5 17.24 8.15 -12.94
C VAL A 5 17.20 8.41 -14.45
N GLY A 6 16.24 7.82 -15.17
CA GLY A 6 16.06 8.06 -16.60
C GLY A 6 15.71 9.51 -16.95
N ARG A 7 15.12 10.27 -16.01
CA ARG A 7 14.86 11.71 -16.14
C ARG A 7 15.99 12.60 -15.60
N GLY A 8 17.06 12.03 -15.04
CA GLY A 8 18.16 12.77 -14.44
C GLY A 8 17.86 13.41 -13.08
N GLU A 9 16.72 13.10 -12.47
CA GLU A 9 16.30 13.62 -11.15
C GLU A 9 17.02 12.91 -9.99
N LEU A 10 17.58 11.73 -10.25
CA LEU A 10 18.28 10.91 -9.27
C LEU A 10 19.50 10.28 -9.92
N THR A 11 20.64 10.24 -9.22
CA THR A 11 21.78 9.46 -9.71
C THR A 11 21.53 7.98 -9.48
N GLU A 12 22.12 7.11 -10.30
CA GLU A 12 22.02 5.66 -10.11
C GLU A 12 22.58 5.22 -8.75
N ALA A 13 23.65 5.87 -8.28
CA ALA A 13 24.22 5.64 -6.95
C ALA A 13 23.23 5.96 -5.81
N ALA A 14 22.55 7.11 -5.88
CA ALA A 14 21.54 7.49 -4.89
C ALA A 14 20.31 6.57 -4.96
N ALA A 15 19.92 6.13 -6.16
CA ALA A 15 18.86 5.14 -6.32
C ALA A 15 19.24 3.79 -5.67
N ARG A 16 20.49 3.35 -5.80
CA ARG A 16 20.95 2.12 -5.15
C ARG A 16 20.90 2.23 -3.62
N GLU A 17 21.38 3.33 -3.06
CA GLU A 17 21.37 3.54 -1.60
C GLU A 17 19.93 3.52 -1.02
N GLN A 18 19.01 4.23 -1.65
CA GLN A 18 17.60 4.20 -1.27
C GLN A 18 16.98 2.80 -1.42
N HIS A 19 17.38 2.04 -2.45
CA HIS A 19 16.88 0.69 -2.65
C HIS A 19 17.37 -0.25 -1.54
N GLU A 20 18.64 -0.15 -1.15
CA GLU A 20 19.20 -0.88 -0.01
C GLU A 20 18.50 -0.51 1.30
N ALA A 21 18.08 0.74 1.48
CA ALA A 21 17.28 1.13 2.63
C ALA A 21 15.90 0.45 2.63
N MET A 22 15.22 0.40 1.49
CA MET A 22 13.93 -0.28 1.36
C MET A 22 14.03 -1.79 1.64
N THR A 23 15.07 -2.47 1.16
CA THR A 23 15.20 -3.93 1.32
C THR A 23 15.50 -4.36 2.75
N ARG A 24 15.93 -3.43 3.62
CA ARG A 24 16.07 -3.69 5.06
C ARG A 24 14.73 -3.71 5.81
N LEU A 25 13.67 -3.17 5.22
CA LEU A 25 12.35 -3.19 5.83
C LEU A 25 11.78 -4.61 5.80
N LYS A 26 11.31 -5.08 6.96
CA LYS A 26 10.64 -6.39 7.09
C LYS A 26 9.22 -6.27 6.55
N VAL A 27 9.06 -6.46 5.25
CA VAL A 27 7.78 -6.45 4.56
C VAL A 27 7.42 -7.88 4.16
N ARG A 28 6.16 -8.26 4.40
CA ARG A 28 5.59 -9.51 3.86
C ARG A 28 4.65 -9.16 2.73
N SER A 29 4.85 -9.78 1.57
CA SER A 29 3.85 -9.73 0.49
C SER A 29 2.72 -10.71 0.82
N LEU A 30 1.50 -10.19 0.83
CA LEU A 30 0.28 -10.92 1.19
C LEU A 30 -0.67 -10.83 0.00
N GLY A 31 -0.93 -11.98 -0.62
CA GLY A 31 -1.72 -12.08 -1.85
C GLY A 31 -2.18 -13.51 -2.12
N ASP A 32 -2.54 -14.20 -1.03
CA ASP A 32 -3.11 -15.54 -1.06
C ASP A 32 -4.55 -15.55 -1.62
N ARG A 33 -5.11 -16.74 -1.82
CA ARG A 33 -6.43 -16.89 -2.43
C ARG A 33 -7.55 -16.22 -1.62
N VAL A 34 -7.45 -16.21 -0.28
CA VAL A 34 -8.46 -15.62 0.60
C VAL A 34 -8.42 -14.10 0.49
N SER A 35 -7.23 -13.49 0.60
CA SER A 35 -7.09 -12.04 0.45
C SER A 35 -7.59 -11.54 -0.92
N ARG A 36 -7.29 -12.26 -2.01
CA ARG A 36 -7.80 -11.92 -3.36
C ARG A 36 -9.32 -11.98 -3.46
N TRP A 37 -9.95 -13.00 -2.88
CA TRP A 37 -11.42 -13.11 -2.89
C TRP A 37 -12.08 -12.03 -2.02
N THR A 38 -11.49 -11.73 -0.87
CA THR A 38 -11.94 -10.62 -0.02
C THR A 38 -11.83 -9.28 -0.74
N ALA A 39 -10.73 -9.03 -1.46
CA ALA A 39 -10.53 -7.82 -2.26
C ALA A 39 -11.60 -7.70 -3.35
N TRP A 40 -11.91 -8.79 -4.05
CA TRP A 40 -12.99 -8.80 -5.04
C TRP A 40 -14.35 -8.43 -4.43
N GLY A 41 -14.67 -8.98 -3.25
CA GLY A 41 -15.88 -8.65 -2.51
C GLY A 41 -15.94 -7.16 -2.17
N LEU A 42 -14.86 -6.62 -1.59
CA LEU A 42 -14.76 -5.20 -1.25
C LEU A 42 -14.89 -4.29 -2.48
N ALA A 43 -14.24 -4.64 -3.59
CA ALA A 43 -14.34 -3.89 -4.84
C ALA A 43 -15.79 -3.84 -5.35
N ARG A 44 -16.47 -4.98 -5.35
CA ARG A 44 -17.87 -5.08 -5.79
C ARG A 44 -18.83 -4.34 -4.85
N ASP A 45 -18.66 -4.46 -3.53
CA ASP A 45 -19.58 -3.89 -2.54
C ASP A 45 -19.43 -2.38 -2.38
N HIS A 46 -18.23 -1.85 -2.59
CA HIS A 46 -17.91 -0.43 -2.37
C HIS A 46 -17.53 0.34 -3.64
N GLY A 47 -17.61 -0.29 -4.82
CA GLY A 47 -17.25 0.34 -6.10
C GLY A 47 -15.78 0.74 -6.18
N LEU A 48 -14.88 -0.03 -5.56
CA LEU A 48 -13.46 0.28 -5.49
C LEU A 48 -12.70 -0.30 -6.70
N ASP A 49 -11.59 0.35 -7.05
CA ASP A 49 -10.59 -0.26 -7.91
C ASP A 49 -9.99 -1.47 -7.18
N LEU A 50 -9.75 -2.56 -7.92
CA LEU A 50 -9.25 -3.79 -7.33
C LEU A 50 -7.91 -3.56 -6.58
N ALA A 51 -7.03 -2.72 -7.13
CA ALA A 51 -5.76 -2.39 -6.49
C ALA A 51 -5.93 -1.76 -5.10
N VAL A 52 -6.93 -0.88 -4.92
CA VAL A 52 -7.23 -0.31 -3.60
C VAL A 52 -7.86 -1.37 -2.69
N ALA A 53 -8.79 -2.16 -3.23
CA ALA A 53 -9.47 -3.20 -2.49
C ALA A 53 -8.51 -4.29 -1.97
N GLU A 54 -7.41 -4.57 -2.67
CA GLU A 54 -6.35 -5.49 -2.22
C GLU A 54 -5.70 -5.03 -0.91
N TYR A 55 -5.34 -3.74 -0.81
CA TYR A 55 -4.80 -3.20 0.43
C TYR A 55 -5.81 -3.26 1.57
N LEU A 56 -7.08 -2.91 1.30
CA LEU A 56 -8.13 -2.97 2.32
C LEU A 56 -8.44 -4.40 2.77
N ALA A 57 -8.35 -5.37 1.86
CA ALA A 57 -8.52 -6.78 2.19
C ALA A 57 -7.40 -7.28 3.10
N VAL A 58 -6.14 -6.93 2.82
CA VAL A 58 -5.00 -7.25 3.68
C VAL A 58 -5.18 -6.61 5.06
N THR A 59 -5.55 -5.33 5.12
CA THR A 59 -5.84 -4.66 6.39
C THR A 59 -6.93 -5.40 7.16
N ARG A 60 -8.08 -5.65 6.54
CA ARG A 60 -9.21 -6.32 7.20
C ARG A 60 -8.87 -7.69 7.77
N LEU A 61 -7.97 -8.43 7.12
CA LEU A 61 -7.62 -9.79 7.51
C LEU A 61 -6.46 -9.85 8.50
N GLN A 62 -5.50 -8.92 8.42
CA GLN A 62 -4.16 -9.13 9.00
C GLN A 62 -3.50 -7.89 9.59
N ALA A 63 -4.17 -6.73 9.59
CA ALA A 63 -3.61 -5.52 10.20
C ALA A 63 -4.65 -4.73 11.01
N ASP A 64 -4.16 -3.91 11.94
CA ASP A 64 -5.02 -3.10 12.80
C ASP A 64 -5.51 -1.82 12.11
N VAL A 65 -4.74 -1.29 11.15
CA VAL A 65 -5.01 0.01 10.52
C VAL A 65 -4.48 0.08 9.09
N PHE A 66 -5.22 0.77 8.22
CA PHE A 66 -4.77 1.17 6.89
C PHE A 66 -4.14 2.56 6.95
N VAL A 67 -2.90 2.66 6.48
CA VAL A 67 -2.14 3.92 6.42
C VAL A 67 -1.70 4.19 4.99
N SER A 68 -1.91 5.42 4.53
CA SER A 68 -1.43 5.87 3.22
C SER A 68 -1.07 7.35 3.26
N VAL A 69 -0.04 7.73 2.49
CA VAL A 69 0.30 9.13 2.21
C VAL A 69 -0.66 9.77 1.19
N ASP A 70 -1.39 8.94 0.43
CA ASP A 70 -2.45 9.39 -0.47
C ASP A 70 -3.77 9.56 0.31
N GLU A 71 -4.22 10.81 0.40
CA GLU A 71 -5.47 11.17 1.08
C GLU A 71 -6.71 10.61 0.38
N ALA A 72 -6.72 10.53 -0.95
CA ALA A 72 -7.84 9.94 -1.68
C ALA A 72 -7.96 8.44 -1.38
N ALA A 73 -6.83 7.74 -1.25
CA ALA A 73 -6.82 6.34 -0.83
C ALA A 73 -7.37 6.16 0.60
N ARG A 74 -7.01 7.05 1.53
CA ARG A 74 -7.53 7.03 2.91
C ARG A 74 -9.04 7.29 2.94
N ALA A 75 -9.52 8.29 2.21
CA ALA A 75 -10.94 8.62 2.14
C ALA A 75 -11.78 7.44 1.58
N ARG A 76 -11.26 6.72 0.58
CA ARG A 76 -11.92 5.53 0.03
C ARG A 76 -11.97 4.34 1.01
N ALA A 77 -11.11 4.33 2.03
CA ALA A 77 -11.04 3.28 3.04
C ALA A 77 -11.93 3.56 4.26
N GLU A 78 -12.37 4.81 4.45
CA GLU A 78 -13.21 5.22 5.57
C GLU A 78 -14.51 4.42 5.62
N GLY A 79 -14.85 3.93 6.82
CA GLY A 79 -16.03 3.08 7.02
C GLY A 79 -15.86 1.63 6.55
N ILE A 80 -14.74 1.25 5.94
CA ILE A 80 -14.45 -0.13 5.51
C ILE A 80 -13.46 -0.81 6.46
N VAL A 81 -12.39 -0.11 6.83
CA VAL A 81 -11.36 -0.54 7.79
C VAL A 81 -10.94 0.64 8.66
N PRO A 82 -10.26 0.42 9.82
CA PRO A 82 -9.64 1.53 10.55
C PRO A 82 -8.59 2.23 9.67
N VAL A 83 -8.60 3.57 9.67
CA VAL A 83 -7.71 4.40 8.84
C VAL A 83 -6.87 5.31 9.73
N GLY A 84 -5.60 5.50 9.38
CA GLY A 84 -4.68 6.40 10.06
C GLY A 84 -3.72 7.09 9.10
N GLY A 85 -3.01 8.10 9.58
CA GLY A 85 -1.97 8.79 8.83
C GLY A 85 -0.56 8.23 9.08
N PRO A 86 0.44 8.66 8.28
CA PRO A 86 1.83 8.23 8.39
C PRO A 86 2.45 8.45 9.78
N GLU A 87 1.94 9.39 10.56
CA GLU A 87 2.38 9.72 11.92
C GLU A 87 2.26 8.55 12.92
N LEU A 88 1.53 7.50 12.57
CA LEU A 88 1.41 6.27 13.36
C LEU A 88 2.63 5.34 13.22
N LEU A 89 3.45 5.50 12.18
CA LEU A 89 4.56 4.59 11.85
C LEU A 89 5.91 5.04 12.46
N ARG A 90 5.91 5.45 13.74
CA ARG A 90 7.09 5.99 14.44
C ARG A 90 8.22 4.97 14.65
#